data_AF-L5KJT5-F1
#
_entry.id   AF-L5KJT5-F1
#
_cell.length_a   1.000
_cell.length_b   1.000
_cell.length_c   1.000
_cell.angle_alpha   90.00
_cell.angle_beta   90.00
_cell.angle_gamma   90.00
#
_symmetry.space_group_name_H-M   'P 1'
#
loop_
_entity.id
_entity.type
_entity.pdbx_description
1 polymer ?
#
loop_
_entity_poly.entity_id
_entity_poly.type
_entity_poly.pdbx_seq_one_letter_code
_entity_poly.pdbx_strand_id
1 'polypeptide(L)'
;MDTDGHLVAHLDSKLTHTHITIETRSTGGCKFAMRRPGRRKRAGAGQVTHRRSPCLSLLQRFLSKYGWAEAPAGLGARGPHNAPPPERPAGAALAKTLRKFQKVNALPASGELDAATLAAMNRPRCGVPDTEPQLQATSTAPQTRPTPLGQRPRARPKRFLQTLRPGPDLQPKGSPQGGGTWAFAKKTLTWRLVAEGYSSQLSVEEQRYIFRLAFRMWSEVMPLDFREDLTGPAATIDIKLGFGRGRHLGCPRVFDGSGQEFAHAWRLGDIHFDDDEHFTPPTSDRGISLLKVAVHEIGHVLGLPHTYRTGSVMQPNYLPQGPAFELDWSDRKAVQKLYGSCEGSFDTAFDWIRREEDHRGAALLRFSTYFFRNSWYWLYENRNNRTRYGDPIRIVAGWQGVPAQNIDAVVHVWTWRRDERYFFKGNQYWRYDSDKDQAHTEDEQGKSYPKLISEGFPGIPSPLDTAFYDRRKQLIYFFKGSLVFAFDVNRNQVLGSYPKKMTDVFPAVEPQSHPVRHLDAAYYSYAHKAVFLFKGHQYWKVVSDEDRRRRPGLPSNGVLPPRPISGTWFDVCDVHTSTLNM
;
A
#
# COMPACT_ATOMS: atom_id res chain seq x y z
N MET A 1 -13.74 -53.94 -30.07
CA MET A 1 -14.86 -53.52 -29.21
C MET A 1 -14.48 -52.13 -28.72
N ASP A 2 -14.67 -51.12 -29.58
CA ASP A 2 -15.91 -50.33 -29.67
C ASP A 2 -16.06 -49.43 -28.43
N THR A 3 -16.15 -48.10 -28.48
CA THR A 3 -16.46 -47.16 -29.57
C THR A 3 -15.96 -45.75 -29.20
N ASP A 4 -15.61 -44.98 -30.23
CA ASP A 4 -15.32 -43.54 -30.24
C ASP A 4 -16.51 -42.65 -29.83
N GLY A 5 -16.19 -41.48 -29.27
CA GLY A 5 -17.17 -40.43 -28.92
C GLY A 5 -16.54 -39.05 -28.74
N HIS A 6 -15.82 -38.56 -29.75
CA HIS A 6 -15.39 -37.16 -29.84
C HIS A 6 -16.59 -36.24 -30.13
N LEU A 7 -16.97 -35.39 -29.17
CA LEU A 7 -17.92 -34.30 -29.42
C LEU A 7 -17.13 -33.00 -29.66
N VAL A 8 -16.96 -32.66 -30.94
CA VAL A 8 -16.57 -31.33 -31.40
C VAL A 8 -17.85 -30.49 -31.51
N ALA A 9 -18.03 -29.52 -30.61
CA ALA A 9 -19.07 -28.51 -30.77
C ALA A 9 -18.48 -27.28 -31.46
N HIS A 10 -18.78 -27.14 -32.76
CA HIS A 10 -18.65 -25.91 -33.52
C HIS A 10 -19.51 -24.81 -32.85
N LEU A 11 -18.88 -23.74 -32.36
CA LEU A 11 -19.55 -22.47 -32.10
C LEU A 11 -19.32 -21.56 -33.30
N ASP A 12 -20.34 -21.54 -34.15
CA ASP A 12 -20.47 -20.74 -35.34
C ASP A 12 -20.46 -19.23 -34.99
N SER A 13 -19.57 -18.48 -35.65
CA SER A 13 -19.48 -17.04 -35.54
C SER A 13 -20.60 -16.37 -36.34
N LYS A 14 -21.65 -15.87 -35.68
CA LYS A 14 -22.53 -14.83 -36.25
C LYS A 14 -22.86 -13.77 -35.21
N LEU A 15 -21.91 -12.86 -34.99
CA LEU A 15 -22.17 -11.54 -34.42
C LEU A 15 -22.85 -10.68 -35.50
N THR A 16 -24.18 -10.67 -35.52
CA THR A 16 -24.93 -9.66 -36.27
C THR A 16 -24.77 -8.32 -35.56
N HIS A 17 -24.13 -7.35 -36.21
CA HIS A 17 -24.08 -5.95 -35.78
C HIS A 17 -25.50 -5.36 -35.72
N THR A 18 -26.06 -5.24 -34.51
CA THR A 18 -27.24 -4.42 -34.27
C THR A 18 -26.81 -2.96 -34.15
N HIS A 19 -26.89 -2.22 -35.25
CA HIS A 19 -26.72 -0.77 -35.26
C HIS A 19 -27.89 -0.10 -34.51
N ILE A 20 -27.60 0.64 -33.44
CA ILE A 20 -28.57 1.53 -32.78
C ILE A 20 -28.23 2.97 -33.19
N THR A 21 -28.90 3.46 -34.23
CA THR A 21 -28.84 4.86 -34.62
C THR A 21 -29.74 5.68 -33.69
N ILE A 22 -29.22 6.76 -33.11
CA ILE A 22 -29.99 7.69 -32.28
C ILE A 22 -30.94 8.50 -33.19
N GLU A 23 -32.20 8.09 -33.31
CA GLU A 23 -33.25 8.97 -33.84
C GLU A 23 -33.85 9.82 -32.71
N THR A 24 -33.75 11.14 -32.86
CA THR A 24 -34.36 12.12 -31.98
C THR A 24 -35.89 12.11 -32.15
N ARG A 25 -36.62 11.58 -31.17
CA ARG A 25 -38.04 11.95 -30.98
C ARG A 25 -38.26 12.64 -29.63
N SER A 26 -38.90 13.80 -29.75
CA SER A 26 -39.37 14.69 -28.71
C SER A 26 -40.47 14.02 -27.87
N THR A 27 -40.08 13.25 -26.85
CA THR A 27 -40.91 13.03 -25.63
C THR A 27 -39.97 12.64 -24.49
N GLY A 28 -40.01 13.39 -23.39
CA GLY A 28 -39.13 13.21 -22.24
C GLY A 28 -39.27 11.84 -21.58
N GLY A 29 -38.13 11.21 -21.33
CA GLY A 29 -38.00 9.93 -20.63
C GLY A 29 -37.04 9.00 -21.36
N CYS A 30 -35.86 8.73 -20.79
CA CYS A 30 -35.01 7.62 -21.24
C CYS A 30 -35.70 6.30 -20.85
N LYS A 31 -36.67 5.84 -21.64
CA LYS A 31 -37.17 4.45 -21.58
C LYS A 31 -36.74 3.70 -22.82
N PHE A 32 -36.01 2.62 -22.58
CA PHE A 32 -35.55 1.64 -23.55
C PHE A 32 -36.74 0.87 -24.11
N ALA A 33 -36.89 0.83 -25.43
CA ALA A 33 -37.86 -0.04 -26.09
C ALA A 33 -37.23 -0.68 -27.34
N MET A 34 -37.17 -2.01 -27.37
CA MET A 34 -36.95 -2.78 -28.60
C MET A 34 -38.15 -2.57 -29.54
N ARG A 35 -37.92 -2.24 -30.81
CA ARG A 35 -38.98 -2.21 -31.84
C ARG A 35 -38.71 -3.19 -32.98
N ARG A 36 -39.71 -4.01 -33.29
CA ARG A 36 -39.88 -4.79 -34.53
C ARG A 36 -40.29 -3.86 -35.70
N PRO A 37 -40.02 -4.23 -36.98
CA PRO A 37 -40.14 -3.31 -38.10
C PRO A 37 -41.57 -3.24 -38.67
N GLY A 38 -42.03 -2.04 -39.04
CA GLY A 38 -43.25 -1.89 -39.85
C GLY A 38 -43.80 -0.46 -39.99
N ARG A 39 -43.78 0.03 -41.25
CA ARG A 39 -44.53 1.15 -41.88
C ARG A 39 -44.04 2.61 -41.73
N ARG A 40 -43.63 3.16 -42.89
CA ARG A 40 -43.40 4.58 -43.19
C ARG A 40 -44.70 5.40 -43.18
N LYS A 41 -44.67 6.59 -42.59
CA LYS A 41 -45.54 7.72 -42.98
C LYS A 41 -44.75 9.04 -42.97
N ARG A 42 -45.09 9.89 -43.96
CA ARG A 42 -44.43 11.14 -44.40
C ARG A 42 -44.35 12.24 -43.33
N ALA A 43 -43.32 13.07 -43.45
CA ALA A 43 -43.01 14.23 -42.62
C ALA A 43 -43.82 15.48 -43.00
N GLY A 44 -44.23 16.26 -42.00
CA GLY A 44 -44.57 17.67 -42.13
C GLY A 44 -43.50 18.50 -41.43
N ALA A 45 -43.04 19.57 -42.08
CA ALA A 45 -41.97 20.44 -41.62
C ALA A 45 -42.45 21.36 -40.49
N GLY A 46 -41.86 21.23 -39.31
CA GLY A 46 -41.97 22.18 -38.20
C GLY A 46 -40.56 22.51 -37.71
N GLN A 47 -40.29 23.80 -37.50
CA GLN A 47 -39.02 24.35 -37.01
C GLN A 47 -38.55 23.61 -35.74
N VAL A 48 -37.41 22.93 -35.84
CA VAL A 48 -36.75 22.26 -34.71
C VAL A 48 -35.90 23.30 -33.98
N THR A 49 -36.36 23.71 -32.80
CA THR A 49 -35.49 24.38 -31.82
C THR A 49 -34.48 23.34 -31.31
N HIS A 50 -33.18 23.59 -31.47
CA HIS A 50 -32.10 22.70 -31.03
C HIS A 50 -32.03 22.60 -29.49
N ARG A 51 -32.90 21.79 -28.88
CA ARG A 51 -32.68 21.30 -27.51
C ARG A 51 -31.63 20.19 -27.58
N ARG A 52 -30.50 20.35 -26.89
CA ARG A 52 -29.47 19.30 -26.75
C ARG A 52 -30.12 18.03 -26.18
N SER A 53 -29.87 16.88 -26.80
CA SER A 53 -30.41 15.59 -26.34
C SER A 53 -30.01 15.30 -24.88
N PRO A 54 -30.92 14.84 -24.01
CA PRO A 54 -30.63 14.56 -22.59
C PRO A 54 -29.44 13.62 -22.39
N CYS A 55 -29.29 12.61 -23.26
CA CYS A 55 -28.21 11.63 -23.20
C CYS A 55 -26.82 12.26 -23.46
N LEU A 56 -26.72 13.18 -24.43
CA LEU A 56 -25.48 13.91 -24.70
C LEU A 56 -25.10 14.83 -23.53
N SER A 57 -26.10 15.39 -22.83
CA SER A 57 -25.85 16.23 -21.65
C SER A 57 -25.33 15.44 -20.46
N LEU A 58 -25.80 14.20 -20.26
CA LEU A 58 -25.33 13.29 -19.20
C LEU A 58 -23.90 12.80 -19.49
N LEU A 59 -23.63 12.39 -20.73
CA LEU A 59 -22.30 11.99 -21.18
C LEU A 59 -21.28 13.13 -20.98
N GLN A 60 -21.64 14.35 -21.40
CA GLN A 60 -20.77 15.51 -21.24
C GLN A 60 -20.52 15.84 -19.76
N ARG A 61 -21.53 15.69 -18.89
CA ARG A 61 -21.38 15.87 -17.44
C ARG A 61 -20.44 14.84 -16.83
N PHE A 62 -20.58 13.56 -17.17
CA PHE A 62 -19.68 12.50 -16.68
C PHE A 62 -18.24 12.76 -17.11
N LEU A 63 -18.02 13.00 -18.41
CA LEU A 63 -16.67 13.21 -18.93
C LEU A 63 -16.03 14.48 -18.34
N SER A 64 -16.82 15.51 -18.05
CA SER A 64 -16.32 16.71 -17.36
C SER A 64 -16.04 16.45 -15.88
N LYS A 65 -16.93 15.75 -15.16
CA LYS A 65 -16.78 15.40 -13.73
C LYS A 65 -15.47 14.66 -13.48
N TYR A 66 -15.14 13.71 -14.34
CA TYR A 66 -13.95 12.87 -14.20
C TYR A 66 -12.72 13.37 -15.01
N GLY A 67 -12.76 14.60 -15.53
CA GLY A 67 -11.62 15.28 -16.16
C GLY A 67 -11.31 14.88 -17.61
N TRP A 68 -12.08 13.98 -18.21
CA TRP A 68 -11.87 13.53 -19.59
C TRP A 68 -12.09 14.64 -20.63
N ALA A 69 -12.96 15.61 -20.34
CA ALA A 69 -13.22 16.76 -21.20
C ALA A 69 -12.36 17.97 -20.78
N GLU A 70 -11.72 18.64 -21.74
CA GLU A 70 -11.04 19.92 -21.48
C GLU A 70 -12.04 20.98 -21.01
N ALA A 71 -11.68 21.77 -19.99
CA ALA A 71 -12.48 22.91 -19.57
C ALA A 71 -12.60 23.91 -20.74
N PRO A 72 -13.78 24.48 -21.00
CA PRO A 72 -13.92 25.48 -22.06
C PRO A 72 -13.01 26.66 -21.74
N ALA A 73 -12.11 27.01 -22.67
CA ALA A 73 -11.21 28.15 -22.53
C ALA A 73 -12.03 29.41 -22.17
N GLY A 74 -11.60 30.09 -21.10
CA GLY A 74 -12.33 31.21 -20.51
C GLY A 74 -12.58 32.35 -21.49
N LEU A 75 -13.77 32.94 -21.35
CA LEU A 75 -14.12 34.26 -21.88
C LEU A 75 -13.16 35.31 -21.31
N GLY A 76 -12.20 35.75 -22.12
CA GLY A 76 -11.32 36.87 -21.83
C GLY A 76 -11.10 37.71 -23.10
N ALA A 77 -11.31 39.01 -22.96
CA ALA A 77 -11.10 40.09 -23.94
C ALA A 77 -12.15 40.25 -25.07
N ARG A 78 -13.01 41.26 -24.89
CA ARG A 78 -13.73 41.95 -25.98
C ARG A 78 -12.71 42.54 -26.96
N GLY A 79 -12.82 42.19 -28.22
CA GLY A 79 -12.34 42.96 -29.37
C GLY A 79 -13.42 42.95 -30.46
N PRO A 80 -13.72 44.08 -31.12
CA PRO A 80 -14.74 44.10 -32.16
C PRO A 80 -14.11 43.58 -33.46
N HIS A 81 -14.76 42.63 -34.12
CA HIS A 81 -15.03 42.63 -35.56
C HIS A 81 -15.64 41.28 -35.99
N ASN A 82 -16.63 41.39 -36.86
CA ASN A 82 -17.51 40.32 -37.30
C ASN A 82 -16.76 39.21 -38.05
N ALA A 83 -16.56 38.07 -37.39
CA ALA A 83 -16.45 36.77 -38.04
C ALA A 83 -16.94 35.70 -37.04
N PRO A 84 -17.90 34.83 -37.40
CA PRO A 84 -18.27 33.72 -36.53
C PRO A 84 -17.05 32.79 -36.41
N PRO A 85 -16.65 32.38 -35.19
CA PRO A 85 -15.59 31.39 -35.03
C PRO A 85 -16.06 30.09 -35.70
N PRO A 86 -15.16 29.31 -36.33
CA PRO A 86 -15.54 28.03 -36.89
C PRO A 86 -16.09 27.15 -35.77
N GLU A 87 -17.40 26.85 -35.84
CA GLU A 87 -18.05 25.85 -35.00
C GLU A 87 -17.39 24.49 -35.28
N ARG A 88 -16.29 24.18 -34.58
CA ARG A 88 -15.87 22.79 -34.44
C ARG A 88 -17.03 22.09 -33.72
N PRO A 89 -17.68 21.09 -34.33
CA PRO A 89 -18.88 20.54 -33.74
C PRO A 89 -18.49 19.90 -32.41
N ALA A 90 -19.15 20.32 -31.33
CA ALA A 90 -18.96 19.78 -29.98
C ALA A 90 -18.97 18.23 -29.95
N GLY A 91 -19.62 17.59 -30.93
CA GLY A 91 -19.61 16.14 -31.12
C GLY A 91 -18.26 15.52 -31.49
N ALA A 92 -17.41 16.18 -32.27
CA ALA A 92 -16.10 15.63 -32.66
C ALA A 92 -15.10 15.63 -31.48
N ALA A 93 -15.12 16.70 -30.68
CA ALA A 93 -14.36 16.78 -29.43
C ALA A 93 -14.85 15.75 -28.42
N LEU A 94 -16.18 15.62 -28.25
CA LEU A 94 -16.79 14.64 -27.36
C LEU A 94 -16.46 13.20 -27.76
N ALA A 95 -16.53 12.87 -29.05
CA ALA A 95 -16.17 11.54 -29.55
C ALA A 95 -14.68 11.24 -29.35
N LYS A 96 -13.79 12.23 -29.52
CA LYS A 96 -12.35 12.07 -29.22
C LYS A 96 -12.12 11.75 -27.73
N THR A 97 -12.79 12.47 -26.85
CA THR A 97 -12.74 12.23 -25.41
C THR A 97 -13.27 10.85 -25.04
N LEU A 98 -14.41 10.45 -25.64
CA LEU A 98 -15.01 9.13 -25.39
C LEU A 98 -14.11 7.99 -25.87
N ARG A 99 -13.43 8.13 -27.01
CA ARG A 99 -12.41 7.17 -27.47
C ARG A 99 -11.28 6.97 -26.46
N LYS A 100 -10.85 8.06 -25.80
CA LYS A 100 -9.82 8.00 -24.76
C LYS A 100 -10.33 7.20 -23.55
N PHE A 101 -11.54 7.48 -23.08
CA PHE A 101 -12.19 6.74 -21.99
C PHE A 101 -12.34 5.25 -22.34
N GLN A 102 -12.85 4.94 -23.53
CA GLN A 102 -13.03 3.56 -24.01
C GLN A 102 -11.72 2.79 -24.03
N LYS A 103 -10.67 3.37 -24.64
CA LYS A 103 -9.34 2.76 -24.72
C LYS A 103 -8.77 2.42 -23.34
N VAL A 104 -8.94 3.32 -22.38
CA VAL A 104 -8.43 3.15 -21.01
C VAL A 104 -9.24 2.11 -20.22
N ASN A 105 -10.52 1.94 -20.52
CA ASN A 105 -11.38 0.91 -19.93
C ASN A 105 -11.36 -0.42 -20.73
N ALA A 106 -10.38 -0.62 -21.61
CA ALA A 106 -10.26 -1.81 -22.47
C ALA A 106 -11.49 -2.09 -23.35
N LEU A 107 -12.17 -1.03 -23.81
CA LEU A 107 -13.28 -1.08 -24.75
C LEU A 107 -12.83 -0.68 -26.16
N PRO A 108 -13.53 -1.15 -27.22
CA PRO A 108 -13.32 -0.65 -28.57
C PRO A 108 -13.48 0.88 -28.64
N ALA A 109 -12.48 1.58 -29.17
CA ALA A 109 -12.45 3.04 -29.23
C ALA A 109 -13.30 3.58 -30.40
N SER A 110 -14.60 3.32 -30.37
CA SER A 110 -15.58 3.78 -31.38
C SER A 110 -15.81 5.30 -31.31
N GLY A 111 -15.77 5.88 -30.11
CA GLY A 111 -16.23 7.24 -29.85
C GLY A 111 -17.75 7.37 -29.80
N GLU A 112 -18.44 6.23 -29.77
CA GLU A 112 -19.90 6.13 -29.66
C GLU A 112 -20.30 5.67 -28.25
N LEU A 113 -21.44 6.16 -27.76
CA LEU A 113 -21.99 5.71 -26.48
C LEU A 113 -22.77 4.41 -26.67
N ASP A 114 -22.04 3.32 -26.88
CA ASP A 114 -22.60 1.97 -26.97
C ASP A 114 -22.96 1.39 -25.59
N ALA A 115 -23.66 0.25 -25.59
CA ALA A 115 -24.12 -0.40 -24.37
C ALA A 115 -22.97 -0.78 -23.42
N ALA A 116 -21.81 -1.19 -23.96
CA ALA A 116 -20.64 -1.55 -23.17
C ALA A 116 -20.00 -0.33 -22.52
N THR A 117 -19.92 0.79 -23.25
CA THR A 117 -19.42 2.07 -22.76
C THR A 117 -20.32 2.63 -21.68
N LEU A 118 -21.63 2.57 -21.88
CA LEU A 118 -22.61 2.98 -20.86
C LEU A 118 -22.52 2.09 -19.60
N ALA A 119 -22.39 0.78 -19.78
CA ALA A 119 -22.21 -0.15 -18.66
C ALA A 119 -20.92 0.14 -17.89
N ALA A 120 -19.81 0.48 -18.57
CA ALA A 120 -18.57 0.86 -17.93
C ALA A 120 -18.67 2.21 -17.18
N MET A 121 -19.37 3.19 -17.73
CA MET A 121 -19.61 4.50 -17.08
C MET A 121 -20.51 4.40 -15.85
N ASN A 122 -21.44 3.44 -15.83
CA ASN A 122 -22.36 3.22 -14.69
C ASN A 122 -21.80 2.27 -13.62
N ARG A 123 -20.51 1.87 -13.70
CA ARG A 123 -19.90 1.09 -12.62
C ARG A 123 -19.69 1.99 -11.40
N PRO A 124 -19.95 1.50 -10.18
CA PRO A 124 -19.57 2.20 -8.96
C PRO A 124 -18.08 2.55 -9.01
N ARG A 125 -17.73 3.78 -8.67
CA ARG A 125 -16.39 4.33 -8.85
C ARG A 125 -16.04 5.42 -7.85
N CYS A 126 -14.75 5.72 -7.73
CA CYS A 126 -14.27 6.87 -6.99
C CYS A 126 -14.71 8.18 -7.67
N GLY A 127 -15.05 9.19 -6.85
CA GLY A 127 -15.44 10.54 -7.23
C GLY A 127 -14.29 11.47 -7.60
N VAL A 128 -13.04 11.07 -7.36
CA VAL A 128 -11.85 11.83 -7.75
C VAL A 128 -11.71 11.83 -9.29
N PRO A 129 -11.37 12.97 -9.93
CA PRO A 129 -11.16 12.99 -11.38
C PRO A 129 -10.00 12.10 -11.84
N ASP A 130 -10.15 11.42 -12.98
CA ASP A 130 -9.13 10.52 -13.55
C ASP A 130 -7.92 11.26 -14.12
N THR A 131 -8.12 12.54 -14.45
CA THR A 131 -7.10 13.42 -15.01
C THR A 131 -7.21 14.76 -14.31
N GLU A 132 -6.08 15.31 -13.85
CA GLU A 132 -6.09 16.56 -13.09
C GLU A 132 -6.67 17.70 -13.94
N PRO A 133 -7.71 18.40 -13.45
CA PRO A 133 -7.99 19.75 -13.90
C PRO A 133 -6.94 20.68 -13.28
N GLN A 134 -6.19 21.43 -14.10
CA GLN A 134 -5.35 22.52 -13.61
C GLN A 134 -6.23 23.55 -12.90
N LEU A 135 -6.31 23.48 -11.56
CA LEU A 135 -6.89 24.55 -10.76
C LEU A 135 -5.86 25.68 -10.67
N GLN A 136 -5.89 26.59 -11.63
CA GLN A 136 -5.18 27.87 -11.54
C GLN A 136 -5.78 28.66 -10.36
N ALA A 137 -4.97 28.93 -9.35
CA ALA A 137 -5.30 29.87 -8.30
C ALA A 137 -5.29 31.30 -8.89
N THR A 138 -6.42 31.77 -9.42
CA THR A 138 -6.58 33.18 -9.78
C THR A 138 -6.84 33.98 -8.51
N SER A 139 -5.75 34.44 -7.89
CA SER A 139 -5.74 35.59 -7.00
C SER A 139 -6.04 36.84 -7.82
N THR A 140 -7.28 37.30 -7.77
CA THR A 140 -7.62 38.69 -8.14
C THR A 140 -8.59 39.21 -7.09
N ALA A 141 -8.03 39.87 -6.08
CA ALA A 141 -8.79 40.68 -5.14
C ALA A 141 -9.35 41.91 -5.89
N PRO A 142 -10.65 42.24 -5.77
CA PRO A 142 -11.15 43.52 -6.23
C PRO A 142 -10.67 44.62 -5.27
N GLN A 143 -9.97 45.63 -5.79
CA GLN A 143 -9.71 46.85 -5.05
C GLN A 143 -11.01 47.69 -4.99
N THR A 144 -11.48 47.98 -3.79
CA THR A 144 -12.51 49.01 -3.56
C THR A 144 -11.96 50.12 -2.66
N ARG A 145 -12.07 51.37 -3.15
CA ARG A 145 -11.77 52.61 -2.42
C ARG A 145 -12.81 52.87 -1.31
N PRO A 146 -12.45 53.58 -0.22
CA PRO A 146 -13.34 53.78 0.93
C PRO A 146 -14.01 55.17 0.94
N THR A 147 -15.29 55.26 1.32
CA THR A 147 -15.94 56.41 2.03
C THR A 147 -17.37 56.04 2.53
N PRO A 148 -18.02 56.75 3.47
CA PRO A 148 -18.24 56.23 4.83
C PRO A 148 -19.71 56.18 5.35
N LEU A 149 -19.85 55.42 6.45
CA LEU A 149 -20.81 55.49 7.58
C LEU A 149 -22.31 55.74 7.33
N GLY A 150 -23.13 54.72 7.66
CA GLY A 150 -24.58 54.86 7.86
C GLY A 150 -25.25 53.61 8.46
N GLN A 151 -25.37 53.60 9.79
CA GLN A 151 -26.41 52.99 10.64
C GLN A 151 -26.78 51.48 10.52
N ARG A 152 -26.62 50.79 11.66
CA ARG A 152 -27.09 49.42 11.97
C ARG A 152 -28.61 49.37 12.20
N PRO A 153 -29.23 48.19 12.01
CA PRO A 153 -29.98 47.59 13.13
C PRO A 153 -29.45 46.22 13.55
N ARG A 154 -29.72 45.90 14.81
CA ARG A 154 -29.16 44.82 15.63
C ARG A 154 -29.79 43.45 15.33
N ALA A 155 -28.95 42.42 15.23
CA ALA A 155 -29.34 41.02 15.45
C ALA A 155 -28.27 40.31 16.31
N ARG A 156 -28.72 39.52 17.30
CA ARG A 156 -27.92 38.86 18.35
C ARG A 156 -26.80 37.94 17.79
N PRO A 157 -25.56 37.99 18.31
CA PRO A 157 -24.49 37.10 17.84
C PRO A 157 -24.62 35.70 18.46
N LYS A 158 -24.73 34.66 17.61
CA LYS A 158 -24.52 33.26 18.00
C LYS A 158 -23.02 32.98 18.04
N ARG A 159 -22.52 32.58 19.21
CA ARG A 159 -21.09 32.45 19.61
C ARG A 159 -20.27 31.33 18.94
N PHE A 160 -20.69 30.74 17.82
CA PHE A 160 -20.02 29.55 17.24
C PHE A 160 -19.18 29.83 15.97
N LEU A 161 -19.24 31.04 15.40
CA LEU A 161 -18.54 31.37 14.14
C LEU A 161 -17.15 32.04 14.34
N GLN A 162 -16.60 32.03 15.56
CA GLN A 162 -15.24 32.53 15.84
C GLN A 162 -14.16 31.43 15.87
N THR A 163 -14.53 30.15 15.81
CA THR A 163 -13.60 29.00 15.77
C THR A 163 -13.15 28.61 14.36
N LEU A 164 -13.64 29.28 13.31
CA LEU A 164 -13.33 28.96 11.90
C LEU A 164 -12.70 30.14 11.13
N ARG A 165 -12.01 31.05 11.82
CA ARG A 165 -11.11 32.00 11.14
C ARG A 165 -9.72 31.36 11.02
N PRO A 166 -9.17 31.20 9.80
CA PRO A 166 -7.75 30.89 9.65
C PRO A 166 -6.94 32.04 10.25
N GLY A 167 -6.02 31.73 11.15
CA GLY A 167 -4.99 32.69 11.56
C GLY A 167 -4.07 33.00 10.38
N PRO A 168 -3.56 34.23 10.25
CA PRO A 168 -2.63 34.59 9.18
C PRO A 168 -1.22 34.19 9.63
N ASP A 169 -0.83 32.95 9.37
CA ASP A 169 0.55 32.58 9.06
C ASP A 169 0.65 31.07 8.91
N LEU A 170 0.85 30.62 7.68
CA LEU A 170 1.54 29.39 7.30
C LEU A 170 1.59 29.40 5.76
N GLN A 171 2.50 30.20 5.21
CA GLN A 171 2.90 30.07 3.81
C GLN A 171 3.74 28.79 3.66
N PRO A 172 3.39 27.88 2.72
CA PRO A 172 4.35 26.91 2.23
C PRO A 172 5.29 27.62 1.24
N LYS A 173 6.52 27.90 1.67
CA LYS A 173 7.64 28.16 0.75
C LYS A 173 8.05 26.82 0.14
N GLY A 174 7.84 26.67 -1.16
CA GLY A 174 8.35 25.53 -1.92
C GLY A 174 7.48 25.25 -3.14
N SER A 175 7.77 25.92 -4.25
CA SER A 175 7.23 25.57 -5.57
C SER A 175 8.03 24.40 -6.15
N PRO A 176 7.39 23.31 -6.62
CA PRO A 176 7.98 22.45 -7.63
C PRO A 176 7.43 22.84 -9.00
N GLN A 177 8.31 23.25 -9.91
CA GLN A 177 8.02 23.31 -11.33
C GLN A 177 7.92 21.87 -11.87
N GLY A 178 6.81 21.53 -12.53
CA GLY A 178 6.62 20.28 -13.27
C GLY A 178 5.63 19.30 -12.62
N GLY A 179 4.44 19.15 -13.24
CA GLY A 179 3.44 18.09 -13.01
C GLY A 179 3.43 17.46 -11.61
N GLY A 180 3.07 18.25 -10.59
CA GLY A 180 3.38 17.92 -9.19
C GLY A 180 2.41 16.92 -8.56
N THR A 181 2.83 15.66 -8.46
CA THR A 181 2.35 14.75 -7.39
C THR A 181 2.69 15.37 -6.04
N TRP A 182 1.69 15.52 -5.18
CA TRP A 182 1.86 16.06 -3.83
C TRP A 182 2.18 14.93 -2.85
N ALA A 183 3.01 15.20 -1.84
CA ALA A 183 3.36 14.24 -0.80
C ALA A 183 3.50 14.96 0.55
N PHE A 184 3.14 14.30 1.64
CA PHE A 184 3.34 14.84 2.99
C PHE A 184 4.83 14.94 3.33
N ALA A 185 5.22 16.06 3.95
CA ALA A 185 6.56 16.24 4.50
C ALA A 185 6.72 15.63 5.91
N LYS A 186 5.61 15.46 6.64
CA LYS A 186 5.59 14.86 7.98
C LYS A 186 5.77 13.35 7.89
N LYS A 187 6.55 12.77 8.81
CA LYS A 187 6.70 11.31 8.96
C LYS A 187 5.54 10.65 9.69
N THR A 188 4.91 11.37 10.61
CA THR A 188 3.75 10.90 11.36
C THR A 188 2.54 11.75 11.00
N LEU A 189 1.47 11.09 10.58
CA LEU A 189 0.21 11.70 10.20
C LEU A 189 -0.88 11.26 11.17
N THR A 190 -1.63 12.23 11.67
CA THR A 190 -2.78 12.00 12.55
C THR A 190 -4.04 11.83 11.74
N TRP A 191 -4.90 10.90 12.14
CA TRP A 191 -6.19 10.71 11.50
C TRP A 191 -7.34 10.59 12.51
N ARG A 192 -8.55 10.95 12.06
CA ARG A 192 -9.77 10.87 12.87
C ARG A 192 -11.00 10.65 12.00
N LEU A 193 -11.86 9.71 12.39
CA LEU A 193 -13.25 9.65 11.94
C LEU A 193 -14.06 10.72 12.69
N VAL A 194 -14.61 11.70 11.97
CA VAL A 194 -15.35 12.82 12.58
C VAL A 194 -16.72 12.37 13.08
N ALA A 195 -17.09 12.80 14.28
CA ALA A 195 -18.31 12.34 14.95
C ALA A 195 -19.60 12.76 14.23
N GLU A 196 -19.56 13.89 13.51
CA GLU A 196 -20.66 14.38 12.69
C GLU A 196 -20.91 13.54 11.43
N GLY A 197 -19.95 12.67 11.08
CA GLY A 197 -19.98 11.84 9.88
C GLY A 197 -19.81 10.36 10.20
N TYR A 198 -20.46 9.84 11.25
CA TYR A 198 -20.57 8.39 11.44
C TYR A 198 -21.67 7.81 10.55
N SER A 199 -21.40 6.66 9.92
CA SER A 199 -22.44 5.90 9.21
C SER A 199 -23.42 5.27 10.21
N SER A 200 -24.70 5.20 9.84
CA SER A 200 -25.69 4.41 10.58
C SER A 200 -25.73 2.94 10.18
N GLN A 201 -24.98 2.53 9.15
CA GLN A 201 -25.02 1.17 8.59
C GLN A 201 -24.08 0.19 9.31
N LEU A 202 -23.06 0.71 10.00
CA LEU A 202 -22.05 -0.05 10.75
C LEU A 202 -21.87 0.58 12.12
N SER A 203 -21.48 -0.18 13.13
CA SER A 203 -21.11 0.42 14.43
C SER A 203 -19.89 1.35 14.28
N VAL A 204 -19.74 2.32 15.18
CA VAL A 204 -18.60 3.25 15.15
C VAL A 204 -17.29 2.50 15.34
N GLU A 205 -17.30 1.46 16.18
CA GLU A 205 -16.16 0.58 16.43
C GLU A 205 -15.75 -0.19 15.17
N GLU A 206 -16.71 -0.74 14.42
CA GLU A 206 -16.45 -1.40 13.14
C GLU A 206 -15.90 -0.43 12.09
N GLN A 207 -16.47 0.77 11.97
CA GLN A 207 -15.96 1.82 11.06
C GLN A 207 -14.50 2.15 11.38
N ARG A 208 -14.20 2.42 12.66
CA ARG A 208 -12.84 2.74 13.11
C ARG A 208 -11.88 1.58 12.96
N TYR A 209 -12.33 0.34 13.18
CA TYR A 209 -11.54 -0.87 12.92
C TYR A 209 -11.13 -0.96 11.44
N ILE A 210 -12.09 -0.75 10.53
CA ILE A 210 -11.85 -0.79 9.09
C ILE A 210 -10.86 0.30 8.67
N PHE A 211 -10.99 1.52 9.22
CA PHE A 211 -10.04 2.60 8.92
C PHE A 211 -8.65 2.35 9.51
N ARG A 212 -8.53 1.80 10.73
CA ARG A 212 -7.24 1.35 11.30
C ARG A 212 -6.56 0.35 10.35
N LEU A 213 -7.30 -0.62 9.84
CA LEU A 213 -6.78 -1.60 8.88
C LEU A 213 -6.37 -0.96 7.55
N ALA A 214 -7.16 0.00 7.04
CA ALA A 214 -6.83 0.70 5.80
C ALA A 214 -5.53 1.52 5.90
N PHE A 215 -5.33 2.26 7.01
CA PHE A 215 -4.07 2.96 7.26
C PHE A 215 -2.91 2.01 7.48
N ARG A 216 -3.14 0.91 8.21
CA ARG A 216 -2.15 -0.13 8.42
C ARG A 216 -1.60 -0.68 7.10
N MET A 217 -2.46 -1.04 6.14
CA MET A 217 -2.04 -1.59 4.85
C MET A 217 -1.02 -0.68 4.13
N TRP A 218 -1.17 0.64 4.26
CA TRP A 218 -0.22 1.61 3.73
C TRP A 218 1.07 1.70 4.58
N SER A 219 0.98 1.73 5.92
CA SER A 219 2.16 1.72 6.79
C SER A 219 3.03 0.46 6.65
N GLU A 220 2.46 -0.68 6.26
CA GLU A 220 3.21 -1.91 6.04
C GLU A 220 4.21 -1.82 4.86
N VAL A 221 4.10 -0.80 4.00
CA VAL A 221 4.87 -0.71 2.75
C VAL A 221 5.60 0.62 2.57
N MET A 222 5.52 1.55 3.52
CA MET A 222 6.18 2.86 3.44
C MET A 222 6.56 3.41 4.82
N PRO A 223 7.50 4.35 4.93
CA PRO A 223 8.02 4.82 6.22
C PRO A 223 7.14 5.84 6.95
N LEU A 224 5.85 5.97 6.59
CA LEU A 224 4.92 6.87 7.26
C LEU A 224 4.17 6.16 8.39
N ASP A 225 4.09 6.84 9.52
CA ASP A 225 3.32 6.41 10.69
C ASP A 225 1.94 7.07 10.69
N PHE A 226 0.87 6.27 10.80
CA PHE A 226 -0.48 6.77 11.00
C PHE A 226 -0.92 6.61 12.45
N ARG A 227 -1.27 7.74 13.08
CA ARG A 227 -1.75 7.77 14.47
C ARG A 227 -3.23 8.15 14.52
N GLU A 228 -4.05 7.26 15.08
CA GLU A 228 -5.43 7.64 15.40
C GLU A 228 -5.42 8.62 16.58
N ASP A 229 -5.99 9.80 16.39
CA ASP A 229 -6.08 10.83 17.42
C ASP A 229 -7.53 11.17 17.69
N LEU A 230 -8.04 10.85 18.88
CA LEU A 230 -9.44 11.06 19.26
C LEU A 230 -9.68 12.31 20.11
N THR A 231 -8.61 12.90 20.66
CA THR A 231 -8.72 13.90 21.74
C THR A 231 -8.21 15.28 21.33
N GLY A 232 -7.27 15.35 20.39
CA GLY A 232 -6.71 16.61 19.91
C GLY A 232 -7.75 17.52 19.23
N PRO A 233 -7.45 18.81 19.03
CA PRO A 233 -8.33 19.71 18.29
C PRO A 233 -8.52 19.24 16.83
N ALA A 234 -9.75 19.30 16.30
CA ALA A 234 -10.02 18.86 14.92
C ALA A 234 -9.19 19.64 13.87
N ALA A 235 -8.77 20.87 14.17
CA ALA A 235 -7.95 21.68 13.27
C ALA A 235 -6.51 21.15 13.09
N THR A 236 -6.01 20.33 14.02
CA THR A 236 -4.64 19.80 13.97
C THR A 236 -4.55 18.40 13.37
N ILE A 237 -5.69 17.78 13.05
CA ILE A 237 -5.75 16.46 12.44
C ILE A 237 -5.38 16.53 10.97
N ASP A 238 -4.42 15.72 10.55
CA ASP A 238 -3.90 15.71 9.18
C ASP A 238 -4.88 15.06 8.19
N ILE A 239 -5.57 13.99 8.61
CA ILE A 239 -6.50 13.23 7.76
C ILE A 239 -7.85 13.04 8.47
N LYS A 240 -8.94 13.55 7.91
CA LYS A 240 -10.28 13.44 8.48
C LYS A 240 -11.15 12.56 7.60
N LEU A 241 -11.86 11.64 8.21
CA LEU A 241 -12.77 10.73 7.52
C LEU A 241 -14.19 11.00 7.98
N GLY A 242 -15.17 10.92 7.07
CA GLY A 242 -16.57 11.04 7.44
C GLY A 242 -17.53 10.52 6.37
N PHE A 243 -18.67 10.01 6.80
CA PHE A 243 -19.78 9.59 5.97
C PHE A 243 -20.74 10.76 5.75
N GLY A 244 -21.36 10.82 4.58
CA GLY A 244 -22.30 11.87 4.23
C GLY A 244 -23.24 11.48 3.10
N ARG A 245 -24.39 12.15 3.00
CA ARG A 245 -25.35 11.98 1.90
C ARG A 245 -25.55 13.30 1.18
N GLY A 246 -25.65 13.28 -0.14
CA GLY A 246 -25.83 14.50 -0.95
C GLY A 246 -24.88 15.62 -0.53
N ARG A 247 -25.41 16.73 0.02
CA ARG A 247 -24.60 17.80 0.64
C ARG A 247 -24.22 17.40 2.05
N HIS A 248 -22.93 17.28 2.33
CA HIS A 248 -22.41 16.73 3.57
C HIS A 248 -21.21 17.51 4.09
N LEU A 249 -21.01 17.55 5.42
CA LEU A 249 -19.79 17.99 6.12
C LEU A 249 -19.18 19.34 5.66
N GLY A 250 -19.99 20.24 5.08
CA GLY A 250 -19.49 21.49 4.48
C GLY A 250 -18.69 21.31 3.18
N CYS A 251 -18.70 20.10 2.61
CA CYS A 251 -18.06 19.75 1.34
C CYS A 251 -18.77 20.45 0.16
N PRO A 252 -18.04 21.08 -0.78
CA PRO A 252 -18.64 21.67 -1.97
C PRO A 252 -19.08 20.62 -3.00
N ARG A 253 -18.58 19.38 -2.91
CA ARG A 253 -19.00 18.27 -3.78
C ARG A 253 -20.22 17.59 -3.17
N VAL A 254 -21.19 17.30 -4.03
CA VAL A 254 -22.46 16.68 -3.66
C VAL A 254 -22.43 15.25 -4.16
N PHE A 255 -22.71 14.30 -3.29
CA PHE A 255 -22.88 12.90 -3.68
C PHE A 255 -24.12 12.70 -4.57
N ASP A 256 -24.09 11.67 -5.41
CA ASP A 256 -25.16 11.37 -6.37
C ASP A 256 -26.20 10.37 -5.87
N GLY A 257 -26.04 9.86 -4.65
CA GLY A 257 -26.86 8.79 -4.10
C GLY A 257 -26.36 7.43 -4.58
N SER A 258 -27.17 6.39 -4.43
CA SER A 258 -26.68 5.02 -4.64
C SER A 258 -26.26 4.67 -6.07
N GLY A 259 -25.16 3.93 -6.18
CA GLY A 259 -24.73 3.14 -7.34
C GLY A 259 -23.68 3.78 -8.25
N GLN A 260 -23.20 5.00 -7.99
CA GLN A 260 -22.20 5.68 -8.83
C GLN A 260 -20.95 6.11 -8.07
N GLU A 261 -21.02 7.15 -7.24
CA GLU A 261 -19.87 7.66 -6.50
C GLU A 261 -19.85 7.14 -5.07
N PHE A 262 -18.94 6.21 -4.76
CA PHE A 262 -18.87 5.66 -3.39
C PHE A 262 -18.11 6.54 -2.41
N ALA A 263 -17.15 7.33 -2.86
CA ALA A 263 -16.31 8.17 -2.01
C ALA A 263 -15.51 9.18 -2.83
N HIS A 264 -14.96 10.18 -2.15
CA HIS A 264 -13.89 11.01 -2.69
C HIS A 264 -12.94 11.49 -1.60
N ALA A 265 -11.67 11.64 -1.97
CA ALA A 265 -10.65 12.29 -1.16
C ALA A 265 -10.27 13.68 -1.69
N TRP A 266 -9.88 14.58 -0.77
CA TRP A 266 -9.30 15.88 -1.08
C TRP A 266 -7.80 15.89 -0.82
N ARG A 267 -7.06 16.73 -1.57
CA ARG A 267 -5.62 16.92 -1.40
C ARG A 267 -5.20 17.52 -0.04
N LEU A 268 -6.16 17.90 0.80
CA LEU A 268 -5.92 18.45 2.13
C LEU A 268 -6.23 17.44 3.25
N GLY A 269 -6.41 16.16 2.92
CA GLY A 269 -6.56 15.09 3.90
C GLY A 269 -8.00 14.78 4.32
N ASP A 270 -9.01 15.39 3.71
CA ASP A 270 -10.41 15.04 3.98
C ASP A 270 -10.87 13.91 3.04
N ILE A 271 -11.41 12.83 3.61
CA ILE A 271 -11.98 11.68 2.91
C ILE A 271 -13.47 11.58 3.26
N HIS A 272 -14.32 11.59 2.25
CA HIS A 272 -15.76 11.43 2.43
C HIS A 272 -16.28 10.17 1.74
N PHE A 273 -17.15 9.44 2.43
CA PHE A 273 -17.81 8.23 1.94
C PHE A 273 -19.31 8.51 1.76
N ASP A 274 -19.90 8.06 0.66
CA ASP A 274 -21.33 8.24 0.39
C ASP A 274 -22.17 7.26 1.22
N ASP A 275 -22.85 7.77 2.24
CA ASP A 275 -23.67 6.97 3.15
C ASP A 275 -25.00 6.52 2.53
N ASP A 276 -25.28 6.86 1.27
CA ASP A 276 -26.33 6.22 0.48
C ASP A 276 -25.89 4.87 -0.15
N GLU A 277 -24.58 4.58 -0.15
CA GLU A 277 -24.04 3.28 -0.59
C GLU A 277 -24.12 2.21 0.50
N HIS A 278 -24.31 0.96 0.08
CA HIS A 278 -24.33 -0.17 1.03
C HIS A 278 -22.91 -0.65 1.34
N PHE A 279 -22.28 0.01 2.31
CA PHE A 279 -20.96 -0.36 2.81
C PHE A 279 -21.01 -1.60 3.69
N THR A 280 -20.08 -2.53 3.45
CA THR A 280 -20.00 -3.79 4.19
C THR A 280 -18.62 -4.00 4.83
N PRO A 281 -18.55 -4.77 5.93
CA PRO A 281 -17.29 -5.10 6.58
C PRO A 281 -16.43 -6.03 5.71
N PRO A 282 -15.13 -6.18 6.00
CA PRO A 282 -14.21 -7.01 5.21
C PRO A 282 -14.61 -8.49 5.12
N THR A 283 -15.42 -8.97 6.05
CA THR A 283 -15.90 -10.36 6.12
C THR A 283 -17.09 -10.65 5.20
N SER A 284 -17.70 -9.63 4.60
CA SER A 284 -18.87 -9.78 3.74
C SER A 284 -18.46 -9.91 2.27
N ASP A 285 -19.05 -10.86 1.56
CA ASP A 285 -18.87 -11.10 0.13
C ASP A 285 -19.87 -10.32 -0.74
N ARG A 286 -20.83 -9.63 -0.11
CA ARG A 286 -21.89 -8.87 -0.75
C ARG A 286 -21.77 -7.40 -0.38
N GLY A 287 -21.99 -6.51 -1.36
CA GLY A 287 -21.93 -5.05 -1.18
C GLY A 287 -20.58 -4.41 -1.52
N ILE A 288 -20.42 -3.15 -1.13
CA ILE A 288 -19.20 -2.36 -1.35
C ILE A 288 -18.34 -2.46 -0.09
N SER A 289 -17.17 -3.08 -0.20
CA SER A 289 -16.25 -3.21 0.94
C SER A 289 -15.72 -1.85 1.35
N LEU A 290 -16.04 -1.43 2.57
CA LEU A 290 -15.56 -0.15 3.10
C LEU A 290 -14.03 -0.13 3.20
N LEU A 291 -13.41 -1.26 3.54
CA LEU A 291 -11.94 -1.38 3.59
C LEU A 291 -11.31 -1.07 2.24
N LYS A 292 -11.86 -1.64 1.18
CA LYS A 292 -11.33 -1.44 -0.18
C LYS A 292 -11.42 0.00 -0.62
N VAL A 293 -12.57 0.62 -0.38
CA VAL A 293 -12.79 2.04 -0.68
C VAL A 293 -11.86 2.91 0.16
N ALA A 294 -11.75 2.65 1.46
CA ALA A 294 -10.88 3.42 2.34
C ALA A 294 -9.40 3.35 1.93
N VAL A 295 -8.89 2.17 1.58
CA VAL A 295 -7.50 2.01 1.10
C VAL A 295 -7.28 2.81 -0.18
N HIS A 296 -8.23 2.79 -1.12
CA HIS A 296 -8.18 3.59 -2.34
C HIS A 296 -8.14 5.10 -2.05
N GLU A 297 -9.07 5.61 -1.25
CA GLU A 297 -9.14 7.04 -0.93
C GLU A 297 -7.92 7.53 -0.12
N ILE A 298 -7.39 6.70 0.79
CA ILE A 298 -6.14 7.01 1.49
C ILE A 298 -4.98 7.08 0.48
N GLY A 299 -4.95 6.24 -0.54
CA GLY A 299 -3.96 6.34 -1.61
C GLY A 299 -3.98 7.70 -2.31
N HIS A 300 -5.16 8.28 -2.55
CA HIS A 300 -5.30 9.65 -3.05
C HIS A 300 -4.79 10.69 -2.08
N VAL A 301 -5.13 10.57 -0.79
CA VAL A 301 -4.59 11.44 0.26
C VAL A 301 -3.06 11.36 0.29
N LEU A 302 -2.48 10.19 0.04
CA LEU A 302 -1.04 10.00 -0.05
C LEU A 302 -0.41 10.48 -1.36
N GLY A 303 -1.20 10.98 -2.30
CA GLY A 303 -0.71 11.57 -3.56
C GLY A 303 -0.71 10.64 -4.76
N LEU A 304 -1.30 9.44 -4.64
CA LEU A 304 -1.41 8.51 -5.77
C LEU A 304 -2.56 8.92 -6.70
N PRO A 305 -2.31 9.00 -8.02
CA PRO A 305 -3.38 9.20 -9.00
C PRO A 305 -4.10 7.88 -9.30
N HIS A 306 -5.24 7.97 -9.99
CA HIS A 306 -5.88 6.79 -10.58
C HIS A 306 -4.97 6.07 -11.57
N THR A 307 -5.09 4.74 -11.61
CA THR A 307 -4.49 3.89 -12.64
C THR A 307 -5.49 2.84 -13.08
N TYR A 308 -5.57 2.55 -14.38
CA TYR A 308 -6.47 1.54 -14.92
C TYR A 308 -5.81 0.16 -15.02
N ARG A 309 -4.72 -0.06 -14.26
CA ARG A 309 -4.07 -1.35 -14.18
C ARG A 309 -4.96 -2.31 -13.37
N THR A 310 -5.33 -3.43 -13.99
CA THR A 310 -6.04 -4.50 -13.30
C THR A 310 -5.25 -4.98 -12.08
N GLY A 311 -5.92 -5.08 -10.94
CA GLY A 311 -5.31 -5.51 -9.66
C GLY A 311 -4.85 -4.36 -8.77
N SER A 312 -4.63 -3.16 -9.31
CA SER A 312 -4.28 -1.99 -8.49
C SER A 312 -5.44 -1.55 -7.62
N VAL A 313 -5.14 -1.18 -6.37
CA VAL A 313 -6.14 -0.58 -5.47
C VAL A 313 -6.55 0.81 -5.94
N MET A 314 -5.67 1.53 -6.67
CA MET A 314 -5.91 2.87 -7.21
C MET A 314 -6.72 2.84 -8.52
N GLN A 315 -7.40 1.73 -8.81
CA GLN A 315 -8.31 1.66 -9.93
C GLN A 315 -9.63 2.39 -9.63
N PRO A 316 -10.07 3.33 -10.50
CA PRO A 316 -11.23 4.17 -10.20
C PRO A 316 -12.53 3.39 -10.08
N ASN A 317 -12.73 2.35 -10.90
CA ASN A 317 -13.93 1.55 -10.90
C ASN A 317 -13.83 0.45 -9.83
N TYR A 318 -14.88 0.31 -9.02
CA TYR A 318 -15.00 -0.77 -8.05
C TYR A 318 -15.08 -2.11 -8.77
N LEU A 319 -14.08 -2.96 -8.54
CA LEU A 319 -14.12 -4.36 -8.96
C LEU A 319 -14.31 -5.22 -7.71
N PRO A 320 -15.36 -6.05 -7.63
CA PRO A 320 -15.42 -7.12 -6.65
C PRO A 320 -14.17 -8.00 -6.83
N GLN A 321 -13.32 -8.06 -5.82
CA GLN A 321 -12.12 -8.91 -5.85
C GLN A 321 -12.38 -10.19 -5.07
N GLY A 322 -11.61 -11.23 -5.39
CA GLY A 322 -11.61 -12.49 -4.66
C GLY A 322 -11.13 -12.30 -3.20
N PRO A 323 -11.01 -13.40 -2.44
CA PRO A 323 -10.89 -13.38 -0.98
C PRO A 323 -9.63 -12.71 -0.40
N ALA A 324 -8.64 -12.34 -1.22
CA ALA A 324 -7.42 -11.65 -0.78
C ALA A 324 -7.37 -10.22 -1.35
N PHE A 325 -7.67 -9.21 -0.51
CA PHE A 325 -7.59 -7.79 -0.85
C PHE A 325 -6.28 -7.20 -0.32
N GLU A 326 -5.38 -6.83 -1.24
CA GLU A 326 -3.97 -6.51 -0.94
C GLU A 326 -3.44 -5.40 -1.86
N LEU A 327 -2.38 -4.70 -1.42
CA LEU A 327 -1.70 -3.71 -2.26
C LEU A 327 -0.85 -4.40 -3.34
N ASP A 328 -1.13 -4.10 -4.62
CA ASP A 328 -0.32 -4.61 -5.72
C ASP A 328 1.11 -4.08 -5.66
N TRP A 329 2.04 -4.79 -6.30
CA TRP A 329 3.42 -4.34 -6.45
C TRP A 329 3.52 -2.92 -7.05
N SER A 330 2.67 -2.54 -8.01
CA SER A 330 2.71 -1.18 -8.56
C SER A 330 2.25 -0.12 -7.58
N ASP A 331 1.25 -0.40 -6.74
CA ASP A 331 0.77 0.53 -5.73
C ASP A 331 1.86 0.80 -4.69
N ARG A 332 2.51 -0.28 -4.21
CA ARG A 332 3.67 -0.20 -3.32
C ARG A 332 4.81 0.61 -3.93
N LYS A 333 5.19 0.34 -5.18
CA LYS A 333 6.28 1.10 -5.84
C LYS A 333 5.91 2.55 -6.13
N ALA A 334 4.65 2.84 -6.45
CA ALA A 334 4.20 4.21 -6.66
C ALA A 334 4.28 5.04 -5.38
N VAL A 335 3.84 4.48 -4.25
CA VAL A 335 3.88 5.21 -2.97
C VAL A 335 5.29 5.30 -2.39
N GLN A 336 6.12 4.27 -2.55
CA GLN A 336 7.53 4.29 -2.19
C GLN A 336 8.34 5.31 -3.00
N LYS A 337 7.91 5.63 -4.22
CA LYS A 337 8.51 6.71 -5.01
C LYS A 337 8.27 8.09 -4.39
N LEU A 338 7.16 8.26 -3.67
CA LEU A 338 6.80 9.51 -2.99
C LEU A 338 7.46 9.61 -1.61
N TYR A 339 7.47 8.52 -0.83
CA TYR A 339 7.87 8.55 0.59
C TYR A 339 9.18 7.83 0.90
N GLY A 340 9.77 7.13 -0.07
CA GLY A 340 10.97 6.31 0.13
C GLY A 340 10.66 4.88 0.60
N SER A 341 11.69 4.18 1.06
CA SER A 341 11.60 2.82 1.58
C SER A 341 11.80 2.80 3.09
N CYS A 342 11.32 1.74 3.73
CA CYS A 342 11.47 1.56 5.17
C CYS A 342 12.92 1.24 5.53
N GLU A 343 13.43 1.92 6.54
CA GLU A 343 14.79 1.78 7.04
C GLU A 343 14.77 1.48 8.54
N GLY A 344 15.82 0.82 9.03
CA GLY A 344 15.99 0.54 10.44
C GLY A 344 16.95 -0.62 10.66
N SER A 345 17.49 -0.71 11.87
CA SER A 345 18.29 -1.85 12.32
C SER A 345 17.38 -3.01 12.74
N PHE A 346 17.98 -4.18 12.97
CA PHE A 346 17.30 -5.35 13.51
C PHE A 346 18.05 -5.83 14.74
N ASP A 347 17.31 -6.29 15.76
CA ASP A 347 17.92 -6.93 16.92
C ASP A 347 18.49 -8.30 16.53
N THR A 348 17.80 -9.01 15.62
CA THR A 348 18.28 -10.27 15.06
C THR A 348 17.50 -10.61 13.80
N ALA A 349 18.07 -11.48 12.98
CA ALA A 349 17.40 -12.05 11.82
C ALA A 349 17.83 -13.51 11.64
N PHE A 350 16.97 -14.35 11.07
CA PHE A 350 17.35 -15.71 10.68
C PHE A 350 16.42 -16.29 9.62
N ASP A 351 16.91 -17.27 8.86
CA ASP A 351 16.09 -17.99 7.89
C ASP A 351 15.40 -19.19 8.54
N TRP A 352 14.09 -19.28 8.38
CA TRP A 352 13.29 -20.44 8.69
C TRP A 352 13.15 -21.37 7.48
N ILE A 353 13.44 -22.64 7.70
CA ILE A 353 13.38 -23.68 6.68
C ILE A 353 12.08 -24.47 6.83
N ARG A 354 11.22 -24.44 5.80
CA ARG A 354 10.04 -25.32 5.71
C ARG A 354 10.27 -26.38 4.66
N ARG A 355 9.89 -27.62 4.98
CA ARG A 355 9.77 -28.71 4.02
C ARG A 355 8.33 -28.73 3.53
N GLU A 356 8.17 -28.58 2.23
CA GLU A 356 6.90 -28.74 1.52
C GLU A 356 7.04 -29.89 0.55
N GLU A 357 5.92 -30.51 0.17
CA GLU A 357 5.89 -31.47 -0.94
C GLU A 357 5.27 -30.78 -2.15
N ASP A 358 5.86 -30.97 -3.34
CA ASP A 358 5.20 -30.56 -4.57
C ASP A 358 4.03 -31.51 -4.91
N HIS A 359 3.26 -31.15 -5.93
CA HIS A 359 2.17 -31.95 -6.48
C HIS A 359 2.59 -33.35 -6.97
N ARG A 360 3.91 -33.63 -7.05
CA ARG A 360 4.51 -34.91 -7.43
C ARG A 360 5.15 -35.62 -6.23
N GLY A 361 4.98 -35.13 -5.00
CA GLY A 361 5.55 -35.68 -3.77
C GLY A 361 7.05 -35.40 -3.58
N ALA A 362 7.65 -34.51 -4.38
CA ALA A 362 9.05 -34.14 -4.21
C ALA A 362 9.20 -33.10 -3.10
N ALA A 363 10.12 -33.35 -2.16
CA ALA A 363 10.41 -32.42 -1.07
C ALA A 363 11.07 -31.13 -1.58
N LEU A 364 10.35 -30.01 -1.44
CA LEU A 364 10.79 -28.64 -1.69
C LEU A 364 11.15 -27.96 -0.37
N LEU A 365 12.33 -27.36 -0.31
CA LEU A 365 12.69 -26.47 0.78
C LEU A 365 12.26 -25.04 0.45
N ARG A 366 11.51 -24.43 1.38
CA ARG A 366 11.22 -23.00 1.38
C ARG A 366 11.98 -22.31 2.51
N PHE A 367 12.53 -21.15 2.17
CA PHE A 367 13.28 -20.31 3.09
C PHE A 367 12.56 -18.98 3.22
N SER A 368 12.11 -18.66 4.43
CA SER A 368 11.57 -17.33 4.76
C SER A 368 12.45 -16.72 5.83
N THR A 369 12.68 -15.42 5.79
CA THR A 369 13.56 -14.75 6.76
C THR A 369 12.71 -14.09 7.82
N TYR A 370 12.97 -14.39 9.08
CA TYR A 370 12.39 -13.64 10.18
C TYR A 370 13.31 -12.49 10.56
N PHE A 371 12.75 -11.29 10.67
CA PHE A 371 13.42 -10.11 11.21
C PHE A 371 12.78 -9.74 12.54
N PHE A 372 13.59 -9.43 13.55
CA PHE A 372 13.12 -9.01 14.87
C PHE A 372 13.61 -7.60 15.17
N ARG A 373 12.72 -6.81 15.78
CA ARG A 373 13.02 -5.45 16.24
C ARG A 373 12.12 -5.12 17.42
N ASN A 374 12.73 -4.69 18.53
CA ASN A 374 12.05 -4.42 19.78
C ASN A 374 11.18 -5.62 20.20
N SER A 375 9.87 -5.43 20.34
CA SER A 375 8.89 -6.45 20.68
C SER A 375 8.14 -7.05 19.47
N TRP A 376 8.64 -6.81 18.26
CA TRP A 376 7.97 -7.14 17.00
C TRP A 376 8.85 -8.00 16.09
N TYR A 377 8.20 -8.74 15.20
CA TYR A 377 8.87 -9.47 14.13
C TYR A 377 8.09 -9.40 12.81
N TRP A 378 8.82 -9.61 11.71
CA TRP A 378 8.31 -9.74 10.35
C TRP A 378 8.76 -11.09 9.79
N LEU A 379 7.87 -11.75 9.06
CA LEU A 379 8.15 -12.89 8.20
C LEU A 379 8.33 -12.38 6.77
N TYR A 380 9.57 -12.32 6.31
CA TYR A 380 9.93 -11.96 4.95
C TYR A 380 9.90 -13.16 4.01
N GLU A 381 9.01 -13.10 3.02
CA GLU A 381 8.86 -14.12 1.98
C GLU A 381 9.89 -13.90 0.88
N ASN A 382 11.06 -14.54 1.00
CA ASN A 382 12.19 -14.36 0.06
C ASN A 382 11.83 -14.56 -1.42
N ARG A 383 10.82 -15.41 -1.73
CA ARG A 383 10.37 -15.62 -3.13
C ARG A 383 9.57 -14.44 -3.68
N ASN A 384 8.79 -13.77 -2.82
CA ASN A 384 7.89 -12.69 -3.21
C ASN A 384 8.54 -11.31 -3.00
N ASN A 385 9.70 -11.24 -2.36
CA ASN A 385 10.44 -10.03 -2.02
C ASN A 385 9.58 -9.01 -1.25
N ARG A 386 8.90 -9.49 -0.21
CA ARG A 386 8.02 -8.70 0.66
C ARG A 386 7.77 -9.43 1.98
N THR A 387 7.34 -8.69 2.99
CA THR A 387 6.83 -9.23 4.25
C THR A 387 5.46 -9.88 4.06
N ARG A 388 5.11 -10.81 4.95
CA ARG A 388 3.76 -11.39 5.03
C ARG A 388 2.76 -10.27 5.32
N TYR A 389 1.57 -10.37 4.73
CA TYR A 389 0.47 -9.45 5.02
C TYR A 389 0.12 -9.46 6.51
N GLY A 390 -0.10 -8.28 7.08
CA GLY A 390 -0.41 -8.17 8.51
C GLY A 390 0.81 -8.31 9.42
N ASP A 391 2.03 -8.17 8.89
CA ASP A 391 3.21 -7.88 9.71
C ASP A 391 3.32 -6.37 9.99
N PRO A 392 4.01 -5.92 11.05
CA PRO A 392 4.65 -6.72 12.08
C PRO A 392 3.66 -7.43 13.02
N ILE A 393 4.13 -8.51 13.65
CA ILE A 393 3.43 -9.23 14.73
C ILE A 393 4.26 -9.15 16.02
N ARG A 394 3.58 -9.08 17.17
CA ARG A 394 4.28 -9.11 18.47
C ARG A 394 4.96 -10.46 18.66
N ILE A 395 6.18 -10.46 19.16
CA ILE A 395 6.95 -11.69 19.43
C ILE A 395 6.14 -12.65 20.30
N VAL A 396 5.52 -12.14 21.38
CA VAL A 396 4.70 -12.93 22.31
C VAL A 396 3.50 -13.63 21.66
N ALA A 397 3.03 -13.17 20.50
CA ALA A 397 1.90 -13.77 19.79
C ALA A 397 2.32 -14.91 18.87
N GLY A 398 3.57 -14.91 18.38
CA GLY A 398 4.05 -15.88 17.40
C GLY A 398 5.19 -16.78 17.89
N TRP A 399 5.79 -16.48 19.03
CA TRP A 399 6.94 -17.21 19.57
C TRP A 399 6.71 -17.47 21.05
N GLN A 400 6.02 -18.56 21.37
CA GLN A 400 5.66 -18.88 22.75
C GLN A 400 6.90 -19.26 23.56
N GLY A 401 7.02 -18.76 24.78
CA GLY A 401 8.10 -19.09 25.71
C GLY A 401 9.47 -18.48 25.42
N VAL A 402 9.66 -17.77 24.30
CA VAL A 402 10.89 -16.99 24.04
C VAL A 402 10.76 -15.58 24.64
N PRO A 403 11.86 -14.81 24.78
CA PRO A 403 11.78 -13.45 25.29
C PRO A 403 10.89 -12.53 24.44
N ALA A 404 10.09 -11.70 25.12
CA ALA A 404 9.09 -10.85 24.48
C ALA A 404 9.65 -9.69 23.64
N GLN A 405 10.94 -9.34 23.80
CA GLN A 405 11.57 -8.22 23.11
C GLN A 405 13.10 -8.28 23.15
N ASN A 406 13.75 -7.55 22.24
CA ASN A 406 15.21 -7.30 22.18
C ASN A 406 16.00 -8.61 22.26
N ILE A 407 15.83 -9.47 21.25
CA ILE A 407 16.50 -10.77 21.15
C ILE A 407 17.88 -10.54 20.54
N ASP A 408 18.95 -10.96 21.24
CA ASP A 408 20.34 -10.64 20.84
C ASP A 408 20.81 -11.49 19.66
N ALA A 409 20.37 -12.75 19.57
CA ALA A 409 20.68 -13.62 18.44
C ALA A 409 19.71 -14.79 18.32
N VAL A 410 19.58 -15.32 17.10
CA VAL A 410 18.97 -16.63 16.85
C VAL A 410 19.93 -17.49 16.04
N VAL A 411 20.19 -18.70 16.52
CA VAL A 411 21.08 -19.65 15.85
C VAL A 411 20.32 -20.91 15.51
N HIS A 412 20.34 -21.28 14.24
CA HIS A 412 19.79 -22.55 13.75
C HIS A 412 20.90 -23.53 13.41
N VAL A 413 21.14 -24.50 14.30
CA VAL A 413 22.08 -25.59 14.09
C VAL A 413 21.38 -26.68 13.28
N TRP A 414 21.60 -26.66 11.97
CA TRP A 414 20.98 -27.59 11.04
C TRP A 414 22.00 -28.51 10.36
N THR A 415 21.95 -29.78 10.74
CA THR A 415 22.80 -30.86 10.23
C THR A 415 21.92 -32.06 9.86
N TRP A 416 22.51 -33.15 9.34
CA TRP A 416 21.74 -34.38 9.09
C TRP A 416 21.28 -35.09 10.38
N ARG A 417 21.82 -34.71 11.56
CA ARG A 417 21.49 -35.29 12.88
C ARG A 417 20.87 -34.30 13.87
N ARG A 418 20.89 -33.00 13.57
CA ARG A 418 20.46 -31.94 14.48
C ARG A 418 19.61 -30.92 13.74
N ASP A 419 18.51 -30.51 14.36
CA ASP A 419 17.65 -29.42 13.92
C ASP A 419 17.29 -28.58 15.16
N GLU A 420 18.26 -27.84 15.67
CA GLU A 420 18.17 -27.15 16.95
C GLU A 420 18.17 -25.63 16.73
N ARG A 421 17.22 -24.94 17.37
CA ARG A 421 17.09 -23.48 17.30
C ARG A 421 17.30 -22.89 18.69
N TYR A 422 18.24 -21.97 18.80
CA TYR A 422 18.59 -21.29 20.05
C TYR A 422 18.32 -19.80 19.93
N PHE A 423 17.55 -19.26 20.88
CA PHE A 423 17.33 -17.83 21.05
C PHE A 423 18.20 -17.35 22.21
N PHE A 424 18.91 -16.25 22.01
CA PHE A 424 19.81 -15.68 23.02
C PHE A 424 19.29 -14.33 23.49
N LYS A 425 19.34 -14.10 24.81
CA LYS A 425 19.05 -12.80 25.40
C LYS A 425 19.75 -12.65 26.74
N GLY A 426 20.50 -11.56 26.90
CA GLY A 426 21.22 -11.28 28.14
C GLY A 426 22.25 -12.37 28.42
N ASN A 427 22.21 -12.95 29.61
CA ASN A 427 23.04 -14.09 30.01
C ASN A 427 22.38 -15.45 29.78
N GLN A 428 21.21 -15.49 29.14
CA GLN A 428 20.38 -16.68 28.98
C GLN A 428 20.16 -17.06 27.52
N TYR A 429 19.83 -18.33 27.32
CA TYR A 429 19.36 -18.85 26.04
C TYR A 429 18.17 -19.81 26.22
N TRP A 430 17.33 -19.86 25.19
CA TRP A 430 16.16 -20.73 25.06
C TRP A 430 16.36 -21.67 23.89
N ARG A 431 15.90 -22.91 24.03
CA ARG A 431 15.81 -23.87 22.92
C ARG A 431 14.36 -23.88 22.42
N TYR A 432 14.16 -23.77 21.12
CA TYR A 432 12.82 -23.71 20.52
C TYR A 432 12.41 -25.05 19.89
N ASP A 433 11.27 -25.58 20.34
CA ASP A 433 10.62 -26.77 19.80
C ASP A 433 9.78 -26.36 18.60
N SER A 434 10.20 -26.77 17.40
CA SER A 434 9.51 -26.40 16.16
C SER A 434 8.27 -27.24 15.89
N ASP A 435 8.16 -28.41 16.52
CA ASP A 435 7.00 -29.28 16.37
C ASP A 435 5.86 -28.82 17.29
N LYS A 436 6.21 -28.30 18.48
CA LYS A 436 5.24 -27.73 19.45
C LYS A 436 5.04 -26.23 19.33
N ASP A 437 5.78 -25.55 18.45
CA ASP A 437 5.73 -24.10 18.23
C ASP A 437 5.96 -23.26 19.51
N GLN A 438 6.81 -23.76 20.42
CA GLN A 438 7.12 -23.10 21.70
C GLN A 438 8.54 -23.37 22.17
N ALA A 439 9.07 -22.50 23.03
CA ALA A 439 10.31 -22.77 23.75
C ALA A 439 10.14 -23.97 24.68
N HIS A 440 11.16 -24.83 24.75
CA HIS A 440 11.20 -25.88 25.75
C HIS A 440 11.14 -25.26 27.15
N THR A 441 10.31 -25.82 28.03
CA THR A 441 10.47 -25.66 29.48
C THR A 441 11.46 -26.69 30.02
N GLU A 442 11.38 -27.91 29.48
CA GLU A 442 12.29 -29.04 29.67
C GLU A 442 12.43 -29.78 28.33
N ASP A 443 13.64 -30.24 28.00
CA ASP A 443 13.88 -31.06 26.82
C ASP A 443 13.79 -32.57 27.11
N GLU A 444 13.91 -33.39 26.07
CA GLU A 444 13.84 -34.86 26.14
C GLU A 444 14.89 -35.48 27.07
N GLN A 445 15.94 -34.72 27.43
CA GLN A 445 17.03 -35.15 28.31
C GLN A 445 16.83 -34.65 29.75
N GLY A 446 15.69 -34.05 30.08
CA GLY A 446 15.37 -33.53 31.41
C GLY A 446 16.04 -32.19 31.72
N LYS A 447 16.55 -31.48 30.72
CA LYS A 447 17.25 -30.20 30.90
C LYS A 447 16.26 -29.04 30.75
N SER A 448 16.11 -28.25 31.82
CA SER A 448 15.19 -27.11 31.86
C SER A 448 15.75 -25.87 31.14
N TYR A 449 14.87 -25.01 30.63
CA TYR A 449 15.19 -23.73 29.99
C TYR A 449 14.31 -22.59 30.54
N PRO A 450 14.75 -21.32 30.44
CA PRO A 450 16.04 -20.85 29.90
C PRO A 450 17.25 -21.31 30.70
N LYS A 451 18.40 -21.36 30.05
CA LYS A 451 19.69 -21.70 30.70
C LYS A 451 20.69 -20.58 30.54
N LEU A 452 21.67 -20.55 31.44
CA LEU A 452 22.80 -19.65 31.29
C LEU A 452 23.61 -20.02 30.05
N ILE A 453 24.03 -19.00 29.30
CA ILE A 453 24.89 -19.19 28.12
C ILE A 453 26.18 -19.90 28.51
N SER A 454 26.73 -19.61 29.68
CA SER A 454 27.94 -20.28 30.20
C SER A 454 27.78 -21.78 30.44
N GLU A 455 26.56 -22.27 30.68
CA GLU A 455 26.29 -23.71 30.86
C GLU A 455 26.10 -24.44 29.52
N GLY A 456 25.44 -23.80 28.55
CA GLY A 456 25.18 -24.39 27.24
C GLY A 456 26.33 -24.22 26.25
N PHE A 457 27.05 -23.10 26.36
CA PHE A 457 28.10 -22.65 25.46
C PHE A 457 29.31 -22.16 26.29
N PRO A 458 30.03 -23.08 26.97
CA PRO A 458 31.13 -22.71 27.84
C PRO A 458 32.22 -21.93 27.10
N GLY A 459 32.69 -20.84 27.72
CA GLY A 459 33.69 -19.92 27.15
C GLY A 459 33.12 -18.79 26.29
N ILE A 460 31.81 -18.77 26.03
CA ILE A 460 31.16 -17.66 25.33
C ILE A 460 30.81 -16.52 26.31
N PRO A 461 31.19 -15.27 26.01
CA PRO A 461 30.83 -14.14 26.86
C PRO A 461 29.33 -13.84 26.78
N SER A 462 28.79 -13.24 27.84
CA SER A 462 27.42 -12.74 27.85
C SER A 462 27.34 -11.35 28.51
N PRO A 463 26.39 -10.49 28.09
CA PRO A 463 25.56 -10.64 26.89
C PRO A 463 26.39 -10.57 25.61
N LEU A 464 25.98 -11.29 24.57
CA LEU A 464 26.59 -11.23 23.24
C LEU A 464 25.96 -10.12 22.40
N ASP A 465 26.63 -9.70 21.33
CA ASP A 465 26.09 -8.72 20.39
C ASP A 465 25.24 -9.42 19.32
N THR A 466 25.75 -10.52 18.73
CA THR A 466 24.98 -11.40 17.84
C THR A 466 25.70 -12.75 17.61
N ALA A 467 25.09 -13.69 16.90
CA ALA A 467 25.73 -14.96 16.53
C ALA A 467 25.11 -15.59 15.27
N PHE A 468 25.90 -16.38 14.54
CA PHE A 468 25.38 -17.22 13.44
C PHE A 468 26.07 -18.60 13.39
N TYR A 469 25.40 -19.57 12.76
CA TYR A 469 25.95 -20.91 12.53
C TYR A 469 26.52 -21.06 11.11
N ASP A 470 27.79 -21.43 11.00
CA ASP A 470 28.44 -21.83 9.75
C ASP A 470 28.31 -23.36 9.58
N ARG A 471 27.34 -23.77 8.77
CA ARG A 471 27.09 -25.19 8.48
C ARG A 471 28.27 -25.90 7.83
N ARG A 472 29.16 -25.20 7.11
CA ARG A 472 30.28 -25.86 6.41
C ARG A 472 31.37 -26.26 7.39
N LYS A 473 31.63 -25.40 8.37
CA LYS A 473 32.63 -25.63 9.42
C LYS A 473 32.04 -26.30 10.65
N GLN A 474 30.71 -26.37 10.76
CA GLN A 474 30.01 -26.86 11.95
C GLN A 474 30.36 -26.02 13.19
N LEU A 475 30.50 -24.70 13.01
CA LEU A 475 30.87 -23.77 14.07
C LEU A 475 29.77 -22.73 14.26
N ILE A 476 29.53 -22.31 15.50
CA ILE A 476 28.80 -21.07 15.79
C ILE A 476 29.82 -19.97 16.00
N TYR A 477 29.66 -18.86 15.28
CA TYR A 477 30.44 -17.66 15.48
C TYR A 477 29.65 -16.68 16.35
N PHE A 478 30.12 -16.47 17.58
CA PHE A 478 29.56 -15.48 18.51
C PHE A 478 30.36 -14.18 18.45
N PHE A 479 29.66 -13.05 18.46
CA PHE A 479 30.26 -11.71 18.37
C PHE A 479 30.08 -10.97 19.68
N LYS A 480 31.18 -10.36 20.17
CA LYS A 480 31.14 -9.43 21.30
C LYS A 480 32.12 -8.29 21.11
N GLY A 481 31.61 -7.07 20.95
CA GLY A 481 32.43 -5.91 20.64
C GLY A 481 33.17 -6.10 19.32
N SER A 482 34.50 -6.08 19.37
CA SER A 482 35.37 -6.33 18.21
C SER A 482 35.86 -7.79 18.12
N LEU A 483 35.44 -8.65 19.05
CA LEU A 483 35.91 -10.02 19.15
C LEU A 483 34.89 -11.00 18.59
N VAL A 484 35.41 -12.05 17.98
CA VAL A 484 34.69 -13.21 17.49
C VAL A 484 35.14 -14.41 18.31
N PHE A 485 34.20 -15.30 18.65
CA PHE A 485 34.43 -16.58 19.31
C PHE A 485 33.88 -17.68 18.40
N ALA A 486 34.72 -18.63 17.99
CA ALA A 486 34.27 -19.78 17.21
C ALA A 486 34.03 -20.97 18.15
N PHE A 487 32.78 -21.38 18.26
CA PHE A 487 32.33 -22.48 19.10
C PHE A 487 32.10 -23.74 18.27
N ASP A 488 32.77 -24.83 18.63
CA ASP A 488 32.60 -26.13 17.99
C ASP A 488 31.40 -26.85 18.60
N VAL A 489 30.34 -27.03 17.81
CA VAL A 489 29.07 -27.63 18.27
C VAL A 489 29.17 -29.11 18.59
N ASN A 490 30.19 -29.79 18.07
CA ASN A 490 30.41 -31.22 18.31
C ASN A 490 31.25 -31.44 19.57
N ARG A 491 32.26 -30.59 19.78
CA ARG A 491 33.12 -30.63 20.97
C ARG A 491 32.56 -29.86 22.17
N ASN A 492 31.51 -29.06 21.94
CA ASN A 492 30.88 -28.20 22.94
C ASN A 492 31.86 -27.25 23.65
N GLN A 493 32.77 -26.64 22.88
CA GLN A 493 33.79 -25.74 23.42
C GLN A 493 34.23 -24.69 22.39
N VAL A 494 34.72 -23.56 22.88
CA VAL A 494 35.40 -22.56 22.04
C VAL A 494 36.72 -23.14 21.51
N LEU A 495 37.01 -22.90 20.23
CA LEU A 495 38.29 -23.28 19.65
C LEU A 495 39.43 -22.52 20.34
N GLY A 496 40.49 -23.22 20.75
CA GLY A 496 41.60 -22.61 21.50
C GLY A 496 42.39 -21.50 20.79
N SER A 497 42.15 -21.28 19.49
CA SER A 497 42.70 -20.13 18.75
C SER A 497 41.84 -18.87 18.82
N TYR A 498 40.73 -18.89 19.57
CA TYR A 498 39.78 -17.79 19.75
C TYR A 498 39.75 -17.34 21.22
N PRO A 499 39.39 -16.06 21.51
CA PRO A 499 38.82 -15.08 20.59
C PRO A 499 39.82 -14.45 19.62
N LYS A 500 39.33 -13.97 18.48
CA LYS A 500 40.09 -13.20 17.47
C LYS A 500 39.38 -11.89 17.16
N LYS A 501 40.11 -10.91 16.63
CA LYS A 501 39.48 -9.67 16.14
C LYS A 501 38.61 -9.98 14.92
N MET A 502 37.49 -9.28 14.80
CA MET A 502 36.54 -9.46 13.71
C MET A 502 37.19 -9.22 12.33
N THR A 503 38.09 -8.24 12.24
CA THR A 503 38.86 -7.93 11.02
C THR A 503 39.81 -9.05 10.58
N ASP A 504 40.26 -9.88 11.53
CA ASP A 504 41.19 -10.98 11.23
C ASP A 504 40.42 -12.21 10.75
N VAL A 505 39.21 -12.42 11.27
CA VAL A 505 38.33 -13.54 10.90
C VAL A 505 37.56 -13.23 9.60
N PHE A 506 37.11 -11.99 9.46
CA PHE A 506 36.29 -11.50 8.36
C PHE A 506 36.95 -10.24 7.73
N PRO A 507 38.02 -10.41 6.94
CA PRO A 507 38.75 -9.26 6.39
C PRO A 507 37.92 -8.47 5.38
N ALA A 508 38.07 -7.15 5.39
CA ALA A 508 37.42 -6.28 4.40
C ALA A 508 37.98 -6.55 2.99
N VAL A 509 37.10 -6.67 1.99
CA VAL A 509 37.53 -6.72 0.59
C VAL A 509 38.01 -5.36 0.11
N GLU A 510 37.39 -4.29 0.61
CA GLU A 510 37.80 -2.91 0.35
C GLU A 510 38.27 -2.24 1.66
N PRO A 511 39.36 -1.45 1.63
CA PRO A 511 39.82 -0.73 2.82
C PRO A 511 38.72 0.12 3.43
N GLN A 512 38.67 0.19 4.77
CA GLN A 512 37.72 0.99 5.55
C GLN A 512 36.23 0.64 5.37
N SER A 513 35.89 -0.42 4.62
CA SER A 513 34.50 -0.80 4.35
C SER A 513 33.92 -1.77 5.39
N HIS A 514 34.56 -2.03 6.52
CA HIS A 514 34.19 -3.10 7.45
C HIS A 514 33.41 -2.56 8.66
N PRO A 515 32.45 -3.30 9.27
CA PRO A 515 31.66 -2.81 10.41
C PRO A 515 32.45 -2.73 11.74
N VAL A 516 33.64 -3.37 11.80
CA VAL A 516 34.67 -3.37 12.87
C VAL A 516 34.26 -3.96 14.22
N ARG A 517 33.09 -3.60 14.77
CA ARG A 517 32.61 -4.00 16.10
C ARG A 517 31.11 -3.76 16.27
N HIS A 518 30.50 -4.34 17.30
CA HIS A 518 29.10 -4.10 17.71
C HIS A 518 28.14 -4.27 16.53
N LEU A 519 28.03 -5.50 16.05
CA LEU A 519 27.02 -5.86 15.07
C LEU A 519 25.65 -5.90 15.76
N ASP A 520 24.62 -5.46 15.04
CA ASP A 520 23.25 -5.56 15.54
C ASP A 520 22.72 -6.97 15.33
N ALA A 521 22.99 -7.57 14.15
CA ALA A 521 22.60 -8.93 13.83
C ALA A 521 23.60 -9.61 12.90
N ALA A 522 23.68 -10.94 12.92
CA ALA A 522 24.36 -11.73 11.92
C ALA A 522 23.64 -13.05 11.70
N TYR A 523 23.50 -13.48 10.44
CA TYR A 523 22.92 -14.79 10.15
C TYR A 523 23.40 -15.36 8.82
N TYR A 524 23.29 -16.68 8.69
CA TYR A 524 23.47 -17.36 7.41
C TYR A 524 22.12 -17.45 6.71
N SER A 525 22.00 -16.85 5.53
CA SER A 525 20.82 -16.99 4.69
C SER A 525 20.92 -18.23 3.81
N TYR A 526 19.95 -19.14 3.94
CA TYR A 526 19.74 -20.25 3.03
C TYR A 526 19.19 -19.79 1.69
N ALA A 527 18.37 -18.73 1.67
CA ALA A 527 17.85 -18.14 0.44
C ALA A 527 18.97 -17.59 -0.45
N HIS A 528 19.96 -16.89 0.15
CA HIS A 528 21.07 -16.26 -0.58
C HIS A 528 22.38 -17.06 -0.54
N LYS A 529 22.43 -18.16 0.23
CA LYS A 529 23.62 -19.01 0.42
C LYS A 529 24.87 -18.22 0.85
N ALA A 530 24.68 -17.27 1.76
CA ALA A 530 25.72 -16.36 2.23
C ALA A 530 25.45 -15.91 3.67
N VAL A 531 26.51 -15.47 4.36
CA VAL A 531 26.38 -14.83 5.68
C VAL A 531 26.18 -13.33 5.48
N PHE A 532 25.27 -12.75 6.26
CA PHE A 532 25.04 -11.31 6.33
C PHE A 532 25.33 -10.81 7.75
N LEU A 533 26.06 -9.69 7.83
CA LEU A 533 26.33 -8.95 9.05
C LEU A 533 25.58 -7.62 8.97
N PHE A 534 24.85 -7.24 10.01
CA PHE A 534 24.01 -6.04 10.05
C PHE A 534 24.55 -5.06 11.09
N LYS A 535 24.51 -3.77 10.73
CA LYS A 535 24.82 -2.67 11.65
C LYS A 535 24.16 -1.38 11.15
N GLY A 536 23.35 -0.77 12.00
CA GLY A 536 22.50 0.36 11.66
C GLY A 536 21.55 0.01 10.51
N HIS A 537 21.48 0.88 9.51
CA HIS A 537 20.65 0.70 8.31
C HIS A 537 21.38 -0.05 7.17
N GLN A 538 22.56 -0.61 7.45
CA GLN A 538 23.41 -1.26 6.47
C GLN A 538 23.64 -2.73 6.80
N TYR A 539 23.93 -3.49 5.75
CA TYR A 539 24.43 -4.85 5.86
C TYR A 539 25.70 -5.03 5.06
N TRP A 540 26.48 -6.02 5.46
CA TRP A 540 27.65 -6.52 4.78
C TRP A 540 27.45 -7.99 4.45
N LYS A 541 27.67 -8.35 3.18
CA LYS A 541 27.64 -9.74 2.74
C LYS A 541 29.05 -10.32 2.86
N VAL A 542 29.17 -11.45 3.55
CA VAL A 542 30.40 -12.26 3.50
C VAL A 542 30.46 -12.97 2.15
N VAL A 543 31.63 -12.90 1.50
CA VAL A 543 31.93 -13.51 0.21
C VAL A 543 31.46 -14.97 0.19
N SER A 544 30.56 -15.29 -0.73
CA SER A 544 30.09 -16.66 -0.93
C SER A 544 30.91 -17.42 -1.98
N ASP A 545 30.72 -18.73 -2.09
CA ASP A 545 31.34 -19.51 -3.18
C ASP A 545 30.89 -19.04 -4.56
N GLU A 546 29.67 -18.52 -4.68
CA GLU A 546 29.19 -17.96 -5.95
C GLU A 546 29.97 -16.71 -6.32
N ASP A 547 30.23 -15.82 -5.35
CA ASP A 547 31.04 -14.63 -5.58
C ASP A 547 32.47 -15.02 -6.00
N ARG A 548 33.08 -16.02 -5.34
CA ARG A 548 34.41 -16.53 -5.70
C ARG A 548 34.45 -17.22 -7.06
N ARG A 549 33.40 -17.92 -7.47
CA ARG A 549 33.31 -18.48 -8.84
C ARG A 549 33.29 -17.38 -9.89
N ARG A 550 32.65 -16.25 -9.61
CA ARG A 550 32.63 -15.08 -10.49
C ARG A 550 33.93 -14.26 -10.42
N ARG A 551 34.57 -14.20 -9.24
CA ARG A 551 35.81 -13.46 -8.96
C ARG A 551 36.75 -14.28 -8.05
N PRO A 552 37.62 -15.15 -8.62
CA PRO A 552 38.43 -16.09 -7.84
C PRO A 552 39.38 -15.47 -6.81
N GLY A 553 39.81 -14.22 -7.02
CA GLY A 553 40.70 -13.50 -6.11
C GLY A 553 40.07 -13.02 -4.80
N LEU A 554 38.75 -13.20 -4.60
CA LEU A 554 38.10 -12.79 -3.35
C LEU A 554 38.47 -13.73 -2.18
N PRO A 555 38.79 -13.16 -0.99
CA PRO A 555 39.06 -13.96 0.21
C PRO A 555 37.81 -14.70 0.70
N SER A 556 37.98 -15.92 1.21
CA SER A 556 36.87 -16.83 1.55
C SER A 556 35.95 -16.35 2.67
N ASN A 557 36.47 -15.64 3.67
CA ASN A 557 35.67 -14.95 4.69
C ASN A 557 35.65 -13.43 4.45
N GLY A 558 35.95 -12.99 3.22
CA GLY A 558 35.96 -11.58 2.88
C GLY A 558 34.63 -10.91 3.13
N VAL A 559 34.63 -9.66 3.55
CA VAL A 559 33.42 -8.86 3.73
C VAL A 559 33.32 -7.84 2.61
N LEU A 560 32.26 -7.94 1.81
CA LEU A 560 31.98 -6.99 0.73
C LEU A 560 31.54 -5.62 1.29
N PRO A 561 31.69 -4.53 0.52
CA PRO A 561 31.27 -3.19 0.95
C PRO A 561 29.80 -3.13 1.41
N PRO A 562 29.46 -2.20 2.33
CA PRO A 562 28.12 -2.10 2.88
C PRO A 562 27.09 -1.77 1.81
N ARG A 563 25.87 -2.28 2.02
CA ARG A 563 24.69 -1.93 1.25
C ARG A 563 23.54 -1.56 2.19
N PRO A 564 22.63 -0.66 1.77
CA PRO A 564 21.43 -0.38 2.56
C PRO A 564 20.55 -1.63 2.64
N ILE A 565 20.02 -1.92 3.83
CA ILE A 565 19.11 -3.04 4.07
C ILE A 565 17.87 -2.95 3.16
N SER A 566 17.31 -1.74 3.04
CA SER A 566 16.14 -1.41 2.21
C SER A 566 16.33 -1.69 0.72
N GLY A 567 17.57 -1.84 0.25
CA GLY A 567 17.89 -2.22 -1.13
C GLY A 567 17.81 -3.73 -1.39
N THR A 568 17.59 -4.57 -0.37
CA THR A 568 17.54 -6.04 -0.49
C THR A 568 16.30 -6.63 0.15
N TRP A 569 15.95 -6.18 1.36
CA TRP A 569 14.73 -6.58 2.04
C TRP A 569 13.75 -5.42 2.06
N PHE A 570 12.71 -5.52 1.23
CA PHE A 570 11.69 -4.49 1.08
C PHE A 570 10.58 -4.64 2.14
N ASP A 571 9.84 -3.57 2.39
CA ASP A 571 8.58 -3.60 3.15
C ASP A 571 8.70 -4.15 4.59
N VAL A 572 9.89 -4.04 5.18
CA VAL A 572 10.11 -4.28 6.61
C VAL A 572 9.92 -2.96 7.36
N CYS A 573 8.64 -2.57 7.48
CA CYS A 573 8.21 -1.27 7.98
C CYS A 573 7.72 -1.35 9.42
N ASP A 574 8.04 -0.33 10.21
CA ASP A 574 7.39 -0.11 11.49
C ASP A 574 5.95 0.34 11.24
N VAL A 575 5.05 -0.08 12.12
CA VAL A 575 3.63 0.31 12.07
C VAL A 575 3.25 0.83 13.44
N HIS A 576 2.62 2.01 13.48
CA HIS A 576 2.23 2.63 14.74
C HIS A 576 1.22 1.76 15.52
N THR A 577 1.36 1.70 16.84
CA THR A 577 0.57 0.79 17.69
C THR A 577 -0.94 1.03 17.62
N SER A 578 -1.38 2.26 17.35
CA SER A 578 -2.81 2.58 17.18
C SER A 578 -3.48 1.87 16.00
N THR A 579 -2.71 1.42 15.00
CA THR A 579 -3.24 0.65 13.87
C THR A 579 -2.98 -0.85 13.99
N LEU A 580 -2.20 -1.27 15.00
CA LEU A 580 -1.87 -2.68 15.28
C LEU A 580 -2.74 -3.31 16.39
N ASN A 581 -3.17 -2.52 17.36
CA ASN A 581 -4.14 -2.96 18.36
C ASN A 581 -5.47 -3.13 17.64
N MET A 582 -5.73 -4.34 17.16
CA MET A 582 -6.93 -4.73 16.44
C MET A 582 -7.93 -5.37 17.40
#